data_AF-A0AAW0W140-F1
#
_entry.id   AF-A0AAW0W140-F1
#
_cell.length_a   1.000
_cell.length_b   1.000
_cell.length_c   1.000
_cell.angle_alpha   90.00
_cell.angle_beta   90.00
_cell.angle_gamma   90.00
#
_symmetry.space_group_name_H-M   'P 1'
#
loop_
_entity.id
_entity.type
_entity.pdbx_description
1 polymer ?
#
loop_
_entity_poly.entity_id
_entity_poly.type
_entity_poly.pdbx_seq_one_letter_code
_entity_poly.pdbx_strand_id
1 'polypeptide(L)'
;VILHAPVVQPRKGAPRPSLACTISATPSRQALVKNQYHDVPLTACPVYHQPVLKNVFTILPRGSGQHEGSVLCYGDPFDLTHKLGGQHEPLYVTSPVGSALHSGRESRRQEVLLKPHSTSHSAWRLQPSDPHLRLTYEGQSVEVGARVMMIQTMTNQPMVIEEEFSTRTIFGQEQQVSVGVVTRATTRAASTIAFLTWTRRTPRQGSPQGDSDSQKEPLEEDVLQGEREKQEELREREKEKEEEQKLLEERVEGLRLVLDDVENNDDVEER
;
A
#
# COMPACT_ATOMS: atom_id res chain seq x y z
N VAL A 1 3.90 0.87 -7.47
CA VAL A 1 2.75 0.56 -8.34
C VAL A 1 1.49 0.53 -7.52
N ILE A 2 0.39 1.09 -8.03
CA ILE A 2 -0.93 0.98 -7.41
C ILE A 2 -1.80 0.12 -8.32
N LEU A 3 -2.42 -0.90 -7.74
CA LEU A 3 -3.20 -1.86 -8.51
C LEU A 3 -4.67 -1.57 -8.25
N HIS A 4 -5.35 -1.08 -9.27
CA HIS A 4 -6.78 -0.91 -9.24
C HIS A 4 -7.45 -2.14 -9.85
N ALA A 5 -8.64 -2.50 -9.41
CA ALA A 5 -9.50 -3.35 -10.21
C ALA A 5 -10.92 -2.80 -10.26
N PRO A 6 -11.61 -2.94 -11.40
CA PRO A 6 -13.04 -2.90 -11.46
C PRO A 6 -13.57 -4.06 -10.61
N VAL A 7 -14.53 -3.73 -9.78
CA VAL A 7 -15.27 -4.71 -9.01
C VAL A 7 -16.33 -5.33 -9.93
N VAL A 8 -16.60 -6.64 -9.81
CA VAL A 8 -17.61 -7.31 -10.65
C VAL A 8 -18.54 -8.18 -9.81
N GLN A 9 -19.83 -7.85 -9.85
CA GLN A 9 -20.89 -8.64 -9.22
C GLN A 9 -21.23 -9.87 -10.06
N PRO A 10 -21.30 -11.07 -9.46
CA PRO A 10 -21.88 -12.23 -10.11
C PRO A 10 -23.33 -12.46 -9.64
N ARG A 11 -24.35 -11.70 -10.09
CA ARG A 11 -25.76 -12.17 -9.99
C ARG A 11 -26.84 -11.45 -10.81
N LYS A 12 -27.95 -12.19 -10.98
CA LYS A 12 -29.25 -11.80 -11.55
C LYS A 12 -29.76 -10.50 -10.92
N GLY A 13 -29.66 -9.40 -11.65
CA GLY A 13 -30.14 -8.08 -11.24
C GLY A 13 -29.68 -7.01 -12.21
N ALA A 14 -30.28 -5.83 -12.14
CA ALA A 14 -29.86 -4.70 -12.96
C ALA A 14 -28.39 -4.34 -12.64
N PRO A 15 -27.55 -4.10 -13.66
CA PRO A 15 -26.14 -3.77 -13.45
C PRO A 15 -26.03 -2.48 -12.63
N ARG A 16 -25.46 -2.57 -11.42
CA ARG A 16 -25.03 -1.39 -10.67
C ARG A 16 -23.66 -0.95 -11.18
N PRO A 17 -23.39 0.36 -11.26
CA PRO A 17 -22.05 0.84 -11.58
C PRO A 17 -21.09 0.36 -10.49
N SER A 18 -20.07 -0.41 -10.87
CA SER A 18 -19.07 -0.88 -9.92
C SER A 18 -18.07 0.24 -9.63
N LEU A 19 -17.79 0.46 -8.35
CA LEU A 19 -16.77 1.42 -7.94
C LEU A 19 -15.40 0.83 -8.25
N ALA A 20 -14.51 1.62 -8.83
CA ALA A 20 -13.10 1.23 -8.90
C ALA A 20 -12.59 1.00 -7.48
N CYS A 21 -11.80 -0.05 -7.27
CA CYS A 21 -11.19 -0.31 -5.98
C CYS A 21 -9.69 -0.48 -6.15
N THR A 22 -8.98 -0.31 -5.05
CA THR A 22 -7.52 -0.43 -5.01
C THR A 22 -7.15 -1.53 -4.05
N ILE A 23 -6.27 -2.44 -4.48
CA ILE A 23 -5.81 -3.51 -3.60
C ILE A 23 -4.87 -2.95 -2.54
N SER A 24 -4.84 -3.59 -1.38
CA SER A 24 -4.19 -3.07 -0.19
C SER A 24 -3.75 -4.20 0.71
N ALA A 25 -2.59 -4.06 1.35
CA ALA A 25 -2.19 -4.94 2.41
C ALA A 25 -2.93 -4.57 3.71
N THR A 26 -3.63 -5.53 4.30
CA THR A 26 -4.49 -5.31 5.47
C THR A 26 -3.95 -6.11 6.67
N PRO A 27 -2.97 -5.58 7.41
CA PRO A 27 -2.50 -6.23 8.62
C PRO A 27 -3.59 -6.23 9.70
N SER A 28 -3.60 -7.28 10.51
CA SER A 28 -4.45 -7.32 11.70
C SER A 28 -3.99 -6.29 12.74
N ARG A 29 -4.88 -5.89 13.64
CA ARG A 29 -4.52 -5.02 14.78
C ARG A 29 -3.35 -5.60 15.58
N GLN A 30 -3.33 -6.91 15.77
CA GLN A 30 -2.27 -7.60 16.50
C GLN A 30 -0.92 -7.54 15.76
N ALA A 31 -0.93 -7.71 14.44
CA ALA A 31 0.27 -7.60 13.61
C ALA A 31 0.89 -6.20 13.69
N LEU A 32 0.07 -5.15 13.67
CA LEU A 32 0.51 -3.76 13.83
C LEU A 32 1.12 -3.52 15.22
N VAL A 33 0.43 -3.94 16.29
CA VAL A 33 0.91 -3.72 17.67
C VAL A 33 2.21 -4.46 17.94
N LYS A 34 2.35 -5.69 17.43
CA LYS A 34 3.56 -6.51 17.62
C LYS A 34 4.67 -6.22 16.60
N ASN A 35 4.37 -5.42 15.58
CA ASN A 35 5.22 -5.20 14.41
C ASN A 35 5.69 -6.52 13.74
N GLN A 36 4.81 -7.51 13.70
CA GLN A 36 5.06 -8.85 13.15
C GLN A 36 4.05 -9.15 12.05
N TYR A 37 4.53 -9.30 10.82
CA TYR A 37 3.70 -9.45 9.63
C TYR A 37 3.91 -10.82 9.00
N HIS A 38 3.00 -11.74 9.31
CA HIS A 38 2.93 -13.06 8.69
C HIS A 38 1.50 -13.27 8.21
N ASP A 39 1.35 -13.84 7.00
CA ASP A 39 0.05 -14.13 6.40
C ASP A 39 -0.90 -12.93 6.40
N VAL A 40 -0.39 -11.77 5.97
CA VAL A 40 -1.20 -10.54 5.94
C VAL A 40 -2.19 -10.63 4.78
N PRO A 41 -3.50 -10.48 5.01
CA PRO A 41 -4.48 -10.49 3.92
C PRO A 41 -4.25 -9.37 2.92
N LEU A 42 -4.39 -9.70 1.64
CA LEU A 42 -4.56 -8.71 0.58
C LEU A 42 -6.07 -8.48 0.41
N THR A 43 -6.51 -7.24 0.55
CA THR A 43 -7.91 -6.85 0.38
C THR A 43 -8.02 -5.76 -0.66
N ALA A 44 -9.23 -5.33 -0.97
CA ALA A 44 -9.46 -4.18 -1.84
C ALA A 44 -10.43 -3.19 -1.22
N CYS A 45 -10.21 -1.90 -1.48
CA CYS A 45 -11.06 -0.85 -0.95
C CYS A 45 -11.42 0.16 -2.05
N PRO A 46 -12.71 0.54 -2.17
CA PRO A 46 -13.15 1.54 -3.15
C PRO A 46 -12.83 2.98 -2.74
N VAL A 47 -12.30 3.22 -1.53
CA VAL A 47 -12.08 4.58 -1.00
C VAL A 47 -10.67 5.09 -1.28
N TYR A 48 -9.66 4.21 -1.29
CA TYR A 48 -8.25 4.60 -1.37
C TYR A 48 -7.75 4.64 -2.83
N HIS A 49 -8.05 5.72 -3.54
CA HIS A 49 -7.54 5.93 -4.90
C HIS A 49 -6.16 6.59 -4.95
N GLN A 50 -5.77 7.29 -3.89
CA GLN A 50 -4.46 7.94 -3.80
C GLN A 50 -3.38 6.97 -3.28
N PRO A 51 -2.10 7.19 -3.62
CA PRO A 51 -0.98 6.44 -3.06
C PRO A 51 -0.95 6.59 -1.54
N VAL A 52 -1.08 5.48 -0.83
CA VAL A 52 -0.92 5.37 0.61
C VAL A 52 -0.03 4.17 0.92
N LEU A 53 0.55 4.14 2.12
CA LEU A 53 1.51 3.10 2.47
C LEU A 53 0.97 1.67 2.24
N LYS A 54 -0.34 1.43 2.39
CA LYS A 54 -0.96 0.10 2.23
C LYS A 54 -1.14 -0.36 0.78
N ASN A 55 -1.24 0.55 -0.19
CA ASN A 55 -1.66 0.24 -1.56
C ASN A 55 -0.53 0.40 -2.60
N VAL A 56 0.68 0.65 -2.13
CA VAL A 56 1.88 0.76 -2.96
C VAL A 56 2.64 -0.56 -2.94
N PHE A 57 2.83 -1.14 -4.12
CA PHE A 57 3.56 -2.39 -4.32
C PHE A 57 4.80 -2.19 -5.19
N THR A 58 5.79 -3.04 -5.00
CA THR A 58 7.02 -3.11 -5.80
C THR A 58 7.01 -4.37 -6.64
N ILE A 59 7.32 -4.24 -7.92
CA ILE A 59 7.47 -5.36 -8.85
C ILE A 59 8.94 -5.77 -8.85
N LEU A 60 9.20 -7.05 -8.58
CA LEU A 60 10.52 -7.65 -8.62
C LEU A 60 10.61 -8.63 -9.79
N PRO A 61 11.70 -8.62 -10.57
CA PRO A 61 11.91 -9.58 -11.64
C PRO A 61 12.06 -11.00 -11.09
N ARG A 62 11.63 -12.00 -11.87
CA ARG A 62 11.79 -13.42 -11.51
C ARG A 62 12.51 -14.24 -12.59
N GLY A 63 12.51 -13.79 -13.85
CA GLY A 63 13.15 -14.49 -14.95
C GLY A 63 14.68 -14.39 -14.96
N SER A 64 15.34 -15.40 -15.51
CA SER A 64 16.77 -15.34 -15.82
C SER A 64 17.03 -14.27 -16.88
N GLY A 65 17.76 -13.20 -16.52
CA GLY A 65 18.08 -12.08 -17.41
C GLY A 65 17.21 -10.84 -17.22
N GLN A 66 16.24 -10.88 -16.30
CA GLN A 66 15.53 -9.69 -15.87
C GLN A 66 16.16 -9.15 -14.59
N HIS A 67 16.31 -7.83 -14.53
CA HIS A 67 16.91 -7.13 -13.39
C HIS A 67 16.02 -5.97 -12.98
N GLU A 68 16.29 -5.39 -11.80
CA GLU A 68 15.59 -4.19 -11.40
C GLU A 68 15.82 -3.09 -12.44
N GLY A 69 14.75 -2.43 -12.88
CA GLY A 69 14.78 -1.46 -13.98
C GLY A 69 14.52 -2.05 -15.38
N SER A 70 14.46 -3.38 -15.53
CA SER A 70 14.00 -4.00 -16.78
C SER A 70 12.55 -3.60 -17.10
N VAL A 71 12.24 -3.49 -18.39
CA VAL A 71 10.88 -3.22 -18.87
C VAL A 71 10.01 -4.44 -18.57
N LEU A 72 8.84 -4.21 -17.96
CA LEU A 72 7.86 -5.25 -17.72
C LEU A 72 7.10 -5.55 -19.01
N CYS A 73 7.19 -6.78 -19.52
CA CYS A 73 6.45 -7.21 -20.70
C CYS A 73 5.28 -8.13 -20.36
N TYR A 74 4.30 -8.21 -21.26
CA TYR A 74 3.21 -9.17 -21.16
C TYR A 74 3.73 -10.61 -21.22
N GLY A 75 3.22 -11.46 -20.34
CA GLY A 75 3.64 -12.85 -20.22
C GLY A 75 4.81 -13.10 -19.27
N ASP A 76 5.63 -12.08 -19.00
CA ASP A 76 6.79 -12.22 -18.13
C ASP A 76 6.41 -12.47 -16.67
N PRO A 77 7.05 -13.44 -16.00
CA PRO A 77 6.82 -13.69 -14.59
C PRO A 77 7.55 -12.66 -13.72
N PHE A 78 6.86 -12.16 -12.71
CA PHE A 78 7.40 -11.26 -11.69
C PHE A 78 6.85 -11.61 -10.31
N ASP A 79 7.55 -11.18 -9.27
CA ASP A 79 7.06 -11.19 -7.90
C ASP A 79 6.48 -9.80 -7.56
N LEU A 80 5.28 -9.78 -7.00
CA LEU A 80 4.68 -8.56 -6.48
C LEU A 80 4.95 -8.49 -4.98
N THR A 81 5.50 -7.39 -4.51
CA THR A 81 5.93 -7.24 -3.11
C THR A 81 5.42 -5.97 -2.47
N HIS A 82 5.40 -5.97 -1.14
CA HIS A 82 4.96 -4.84 -0.34
C HIS A 82 5.82 -4.71 0.91
N LYS A 83 6.06 -3.48 1.36
CA LYS A 83 6.80 -3.20 2.59
C LYS A 83 5.84 -2.64 3.65
N LEU A 84 5.51 -3.48 4.64
CA LEU A 84 4.74 -3.08 5.82
C LEU A 84 5.67 -2.60 6.92
N GLY A 85 5.31 -1.47 7.54
CA GLY A 85 5.86 -0.92 8.79
C GLY A 85 7.30 -1.28 9.15
N GLY A 86 8.26 -0.41 8.83
CA GLY A 86 9.66 -0.50 9.32
C GLY A 86 10.46 -1.78 8.97
N GLN A 87 9.82 -2.80 8.38
CA GLN A 87 10.47 -4.06 8.02
C GLN A 87 11.52 -3.80 6.93
N HIS A 88 12.71 -4.37 7.14
CA HIS A 88 13.76 -4.34 6.12
C HIS A 88 13.43 -5.26 4.93
N GLU A 89 12.76 -6.39 5.21
CA GLU A 89 12.41 -7.38 4.19
C GLU A 89 11.01 -7.14 3.59
N PRO A 90 10.85 -7.29 2.27
CA PRO A 90 9.56 -7.20 1.62
C PRO A 90 8.71 -8.45 1.85
N LEU A 91 7.39 -8.29 1.91
CA LEU A 91 6.46 -9.40 1.85
C LEU A 91 6.01 -9.63 0.40
N TYR A 92 5.94 -10.89 0.00
CA TYR A 92 5.55 -11.36 -1.32
C TYR A 92 4.06 -11.66 -1.37
N VAL A 93 3.38 -11.12 -2.38
CA VAL A 93 1.98 -11.43 -2.68
C VAL A 93 1.92 -12.85 -3.22
N THR A 94 1.25 -13.72 -2.49
CA THR A 94 1.16 -15.15 -2.78
C THR A 94 -0.26 -15.64 -2.59
N SER A 95 -0.62 -16.67 -3.34
CA SER A 95 -1.88 -17.37 -3.15
C SER A 95 -1.59 -18.87 -3.00
N PRO A 96 -1.49 -19.39 -1.77
CA PRO A 96 -1.23 -20.81 -1.54
C PRO A 96 -2.44 -21.66 -1.94
N VAL A 97 -2.20 -22.83 -2.55
CA VAL A 97 -3.28 -23.72 -2.99
C VAL A 97 -3.76 -24.59 -1.83
N GLY A 98 -5.08 -24.72 -1.68
CA GLY A 98 -5.68 -25.99 -1.26
C GLY A 98 -5.59 -26.38 0.22
N SER A 99 -5.70 -25.46 1.17
CA SER A 99 -6.17 -25.84 2.51
C SER A 99 -7.41 -25.03 2.90
N ALA A 100 -8.33 -25.65 3.65
CA ALA A 100 -9.47 -24.94 4.23
C ALA A 100 -9.06 -23.74 5.11
N LEU A 101 -7.80 -23.69 5.53
CA LEU A 101 -7.21 -22.58 6.28
C LEU A 101 -6.84 -21.38 5.39
N HIS A 102 -6.64 -21.58 4.09
CA HIS A 102 -6.28 -20.53 3.11
C HIS A 102 -7.37 -20.30 2.06
N SER A 103 -8.57 -20.82 2.33
CA SER A 103 -9.76 -20.45 1.58
C SER A 103 -10.41 -19.26 2.27
N GLY A 104 -10.77 -18.23 1.50
CA GLY A 104 -11.52 -17.10 2.02
C GLY A 104 -12.72 -17.56 2.83
N ARG A 105 -12.87 -17.01 4.03
CA ARG A 105 -13.85 -17.50 5.03
C ARG A 105 -15.26 -17.58 4.47
N GLU A 106 -15.62 -16.67 3.56
CA GLU A 106 -16.95 -16.56 3.00
C GLU A 106 -17.04 -17.15 1.58
N SER A 107 -16.09 -16.82 0.70
CA SER A 107 -16.17 -17.24 -0.71
C SER A 107 -15.65 -18.64 -1.01
N ARG A 108 -14.90 -19.24 -0.07
CA ARG A 108 -14.21 -20.53 -0.24
C ARG A 108 -13.22 -20.55 -1.42
N ARG A 109 -12.88 -19.39 -1.99
CA ARG A 109 -11.87 -19.24 -3.02
C ARG A 109 -10.47 -19.12 -2.43
N GLN A 110 -9.47 -19.36 -3.25
CA GLN A 110 -8.07 -19.28 -2.87
C GLN A 110 -7.74 -17.85 -2.43
N GLU A 111 -7.34 -17.66 -1.18
CA GLU A 111 -7.03 -16.33 -0.65
C GLU A 111 -5.70 -15.80 -1.22
N VAL A 112 -5.58 -14.47 -1.29
CA VAL A 112 -4.31 -13.80 -1.60
C VAL A 112 -3.76 -13.17 -0.32
N LEU A 113 -2.53 -13.52 0.00
CA LEU A 113 -1.85 -13.15 1.24
C LEU A 113 -0.48 -12.54 0.92
N LEU A 114 0.09 -11.84 1.89
CA LEU A 114 1.48 -11.41 1.87
C LEU A 114 2.29 -12.26 2.85
N LYS A 115 3.37 -12.89 2.35
CA LYS A 115 4.27 -13.75 3.14
C LYS A 115 5.73 -13.30 3.00
N PRO A 116 6.60 -13.53 4.01
CA PRO A 116 8.01 -13.09 3.94
C PRO A 116 8.84 -13.76 2.84
N HIS A 117 8.43 -14.93 2.36
CA HIS A 117 9.22 -15.74 1.44
C HIS A 117 8.56 -15.83 0.06
N SER A 118 9.35 -15.67 -1.00
CA SER A 118 8.94 -15.99 -2.37
C SER A 118 8.73 -17.50 -2.51
N THR A 119 7.64 -17.90 -3.16
CA THR A 119 7.31 -19.30 -3.43
C THR A 119 6.92 -19.45 -4.89
N SER A 120 6.73 -20.67 -5.39
CA SER A 120 6.18 -20.85 -6.74
C SER A 120 4.83 -20.16 -6.92
N HIS A 121 4.06 -20.04 -5.83
CA HIS A 121 2.74 -19.38 -5.80
C HIS A 121 2.80 -17.85 -5.64
N SER A 122 3.98 -17.24 -5.49
CA SER A 122 4.13 -15.77 -5.47
C SER A 122 4.38 -15.15 -6.84
N ALA A 123 4.60 -15.99 -7.86
CA ALA A 123 4.84 -15.51 -9.21
C ALA A 123 3.53 -15.13 -9.92
N TRP A 124 3.52 -13.93 -10.48
CA TRP A 124 2.43 -13.36 -11.26
C TRP A 124 2.91 -12.99 -12.65
N ARG A 125 1.99 -12.88 -13.60
CA ARG A 125 2.25 -12.34 -14.94
C ARG A 125 1.11 -11.44 -15.38
N LEU A 126 1.41 -10.48 -16.24
CA LEU A 126 0.39 -9.63 -16.84
C LEU A 126 -0.08 -10.22 -18.17
N GLN A 127 -1.39 -10.14 -18.41
CA GLN A 127 -2.01 -10.45 -19.69
C GLN A 127 -2.94 -9.30 -20.11
N PRO A 128 -3.14 -9.05 -21.41
CA PRO A 128 -4.18 -8.14 -21.87
C PRO A 128 -5.55 -8.56 -21.38
N SER A 129 -6.38 -7.59 -20.98
CA SER A 129 -7.75 -7.87 -20.55
C SER A 129 -8.61 -8.56 -21.61
N ASP A 130 -8.41 -8.20 -22.88
CA ASP A 130 -9.09 -8.83 -24.01
C ASP A 130 -8.39 -10.15 -24.39
N PRO A 131 -9.08 -11.30 -24.30
CA PRO A 131 -8.51 -12.58 -24.71
C PRO A 131 -7.98 -12.62 -26.14
N HIS A 132 -8.58 -11.88 -27.08
CA HIS A 132 -8.18 -11.88 -28.49
C HIS A 132 -6.85 -11.16 -28.72
N LEU A 133 -6.47 -10.27 -27.80
CA LEU A 133 -5.22 -9.49 -27.89
C LEU A 133 -4.03 -10.22 -27.24
N ARG A 134 -4.23 -11.34 -26.55
CA ARG A 134 -3.17 -12.01 -25.77
C ARG A 134 -1.98 -12.44 -26.63
N LEU A 135 -2.23 -13.00 -27.81
CA LEU A 135 -1.18 -13.43 -28.75
C LEU A 135 -0.47 -12.23 -29.39
N THR A 136 -1.21 -11.15 -29.66
CA THR A 136 -0.65 -9.94 -30.30
C THR A 136 0.30 -9.19 -29.39
N TYR A 137 -0.03 -9.11 -28.11
CA TYR A 137 0.75 -8.35 -27.12
C TYR A 137 1.78 -9.19 -26.38
N GLU A 138 1.88 -10.49 -26.63
CA GLU A 138 2.87 -11.36 -25.98
C GLU A 138 4.29 -10.83 -26.19
N GLY A 139 5.04 -10.67 -25.09
CA GLY A 139 6.40 -10.10 -25.12
C GLY A 139 6.48 -8.58 -25.31
N GLN A 140 5.36 -7.88 -25.56
CA GLN A 140 5.35 -6.42 -25.64
C GLN A 140 5.40 -5.77 -24.26
N SER A 141 5.98 -4.56 -24.19
CA SER A 141 6.02 -3.78 -22.96
C SER A 141 4.61 -3.42 -22.47
N VAL A 142 4.40 -3.51 -21.15
CA VAL A 142 3.15 -3.09 -20.52
C VAL A 142 3.19 -1.59 -20.24
N GLU A 143 2.33 -0.85 -20.91
CA GLU A 143 2.20 0.60 -20.70
C GLU A 143 1.51 0.94 -19.38
N VAL A 144 1.85 2.11 -18.85
CA VAL A 144 1.17 2.66 -17.66
C VAL A 144 -0.29 2.96 -18.00
N GLY A 145 -1.22 2.44 -17.20
CA GLY A 145 -2.66 2.62 -17.41
C GLY A 145 -3.27 1.60 -18.38
N ALA A 146 -2.47 0.67 -18.92
CA ALA A 146 -2.99 -0.43 -19.71
C ALA A 146 -3.95 -1.29 -18.89
N ARG A 147 -5.03 -1.75 -19.53
CA ARG A 147 -5.98 -2.68 -18.92
C ARG A 147 -5.43 -4.09 -18.98
N VAL A 148 -5.04 -4.61 -17.83
CA VAL A 148 -4.40 -5.92 -17.72
C VAL A 148 -5.15 -6.85 -16.77
N MET A 149 -4.89 -8.15 -16.90
CA MET A 149 -5.21 -9.15 -15.89
C MET A 149 -3.90 -9.58 -15.25
N MET A 150 -3.93 -9.69 -13.92
CA MET A 150 -2.83 -10.29 -13.17
C MET A 150 -3.14 -11.77 -12.95
N ILE A 151 -2.32 -12.63 -13.56
CA ILE A 151 -2.51 -14.07 -13.56
C ILE A 151 -1.45 -14.72 -12.67
N GLN A 152 -1.86 -15.58 -11.74
CA GLN A 152 -0.92 -16.38 -10.97
C GLN A 152 -0.30 -17.43 -11.90
N THR A 153 1.03 -17.51 -11.97
CA THR A 153 1.71 -18.35 -12.96
C THR A 153 1.48 -19.84 -12.73
N MET A 154 1.45 -20.29 -11.46
CA MET A 154 1.27 -21.71 -11.10
C MET A 154 -0.14 -22.25 -11.41
N THR A 155 -1.18 -21.50 -11.07
CA THR A 155 -2.58 -21.95 -11.26
C THR A 155 -3.17 -21.49 -12.59
N ASN A 156 -2.49 -20.57 -13.28
CA ASN A 156 -2.98 -19.87 -14.47
C ASN A 156 -4.36 -19.23 -14.26
N GLN A 157 -4.67 -18.82 -13.03
CA GLN A 157 -5.92 -18.18 -12.66
C GLN A 157 -5.68 -16.70 -12.37
N PRO A 158 -6.65 -15.83 -12.73
CA PRO A 158 -6.57 -14.41 -12.44
C PRO A 158 -6.78 -14.14 -10.95
N MET A 159 -6.16 -13.06 -10.49
CA MET A 159 -6.58 -12.36 -9.28
C MET A 159 -7.94 -11.70 -9.51
N VAL A 160 -8.85 -11.84 -8.56
CA VAL A 160 -10.22 -11.35 -8.63
C VAL A 160 -10.58 -10.65 -7.33
N ILE A 161 -11.39 -9.60 -7.44
CA ILE A 161 -11.95 -8.89 -6.30
C ILE A 161 -13.41 -9.29 -6.17
N GLU A 162 -13.79 -9.69 -4.97
CA GLU A 162 -15.09 -10.28 -4.70
C GLU A 162 -15.97 -9.27 -3.96
N GLU A 163 -16.83 -8.57 -4.71
CA GLU A 163 -17.69 -7.50 -4.16
C GLU A 163 -18.61 -7.98 -3.05
N GLU A 164 -19.18 -9.17 -3.24
CA GLU A 164 -20.19 -9.75 -2.36
C GLU A 164 -19.59 -10.17 -1.02
N PHE A 165 -18.26 -10.34 -0.96
CA PHE A 165 -17.54 -10.80 0.21
C PHE A 165 -16.69 -9.65 0.74
N SER A 166 -17.31 -8.81 1.57
CA SER A 166 -16.64 -7.71 2.25
C SER A 166 -16.48 -8.00 3.72
N THR A 167 -15.28 -7.80 4.26
CA THR A 167 -14.98 -7.95 5.68
C THR A 167 -14.73 -6.59 6.31
N ARG A 168 -15.19 -6.40 7.54
CA ARG A 168 -14.87 -5.21 8.32
C ARG A 168 -13.49 -5.38 8.96
N THR A 169 -12.57 -4.50 8.59
CA THR A 169 -11.20 -4.46 9.07
C THR A 169 -11.01 -3.21 9.93
N ILE A 170 -9.83 -3.05 10.53
CA ILE A 170 -9.48 -1.83 11.28
C ILE A 170 -9.41 -0.58 10.38
N PHE A 171 -9.40 -0.76 9.06
CA PHE A 171 -9.35 0.33 8.07
C PHE A 171 -10.70 0.62 7.41
N GLY A 172 -11.77 -0.05 7.84
CA GLY A 172 -13.12 0.09 7.28
C GLY A 172 -13.63 -1.20 6.64
N GLN A 173 -14.58 -1.07 5.73
CA GLN A 173 -15.12 -2.18 4.96
C GLN A 173 -14.23 -2.43 3.74
N GLU A 174 -13.61 -3.61 3.67
CA GLU A 174 -12.70 -3.99 2.59
C GLU A 174 -13.20 -5.28 1.92
N GLN A 175 -13.09 -5.36 0.60
CA GLN A 175 -13.50 -6.49 -0.22
C GLN A 175 -12.42 -7.56 -0.24
N GLN A 176 -12.86 -8.81 -0.30
CA GLN A 176 -11.96 -9.95 -0.39
C GLN A 176 -11.27 -10.00 -1.75
N VAL A 177 -9.97 -10.31 -1.75
CA VAL A 177 -9.20 -10.60 -2.96
C VAL A 177 -8.92 -12.10 -3.00
N SER A 178 -9.14 -12.73 -4.15
CA SER A 178 -8.96 -14.16 -4.33
C SER A 178 -8.30 -14.49 -5.67
N VAL A 179 -7.86 -15.74 -5.83
CA VAL A 179 -7.51 -16.33 -7.12
C VAL A 179 -8.62 -17.31 -7.51
N GLY A 180 -9.11 -17.20 -8.75
CA GLY A 180 -10.23 -18.02 -9.17
C GLY A 180 -10.66 -17.84 -10.61
N VAL A 181 -11.45 -18.80 -11.10
CA VAL A 181 -11.98 -18.77 -12.46
C VAL A 181 -12.99 -17.63 -12.64
N VAL A 182 -12.69 -16.75 -13.57
CA VAL A 182 -13.58 -15.70 -14.09
C VAL A 182 -14.58 -16.36 -15.04
N THR A 183 -15.85 -16.48 -14.63
CA THR A 183 -16.91 -17.01 -15.50
C THR A 183 -17.36 -15.97 -16.54
N ARG A 184 -18.17 -16.37 -17.52
CA ARG A 184 -18.62 -15.50 -18.63
C ARG A 184 -19.41 -14.24 -18.20
N ALA A 185 -19.99 -14.25 -17.00
CA ALA A 185 -20.58 -13.06 -16.37
C ALA A 185 -19.49 -12.09 -15.87
N THR A 186 -18.35 -12.63 -15.47
CA THR A 186 -17.17 -11.93 -14.94
C THR A 186 -16.23 -11.44 -16.07
N THR A 187 -16.25 -12.05 -17.26
CA THR A 187 -15.37 -11.72 -18.41
C THR A 187 -15.55 -10.32 -19.01
N ARG A 188 -16.64 -9.60 -18.70
CA ARG A 188 -16.80 -8.21 -19.18
C ARG A 188 -16.10 -7.18 -18.28
N ALA A 189 -15.60 -7.58 -17.10
CA ALA A 189 -15.16 -6.62 -16.09
C ALA A 189 -14.02 -7.09 -15.15
N ALA A 190 -13.46 -8.28 -15.32
CA ALA A 190 -12.41 -8.83 -14.43
C ALA A 190 -10.98 -8.45 -14.87
N SER A 191 -10.62 -7.17 -14.83
CA SER A 191 -9.28 -6.73 -15.20
C SER A 191 -8.68 -5.94 -14.06
N THR A 192 -7.72 -6.47 -13.31
CA THR A 192 -6.88 -5.65 -12.44
C THR A 192 -6.17 -4.59 -13.30
N ILE A 193 -6.79 -3.42 -13.47
CA ILE A 193 -6.20 -2.25 -14.10
C ILE A 193 -5.09 -1.76 -13.18
N ALA A 194 -3.90 -2.30 -13.41
CA ALA A 194 -2.69 -1.83 -12.78
C ALA A 194 -2.40 -0.41 -13.29
N PHE A 195 -2.57 0.61 -12.45
CA PHE A 195 -1.94 1.88 -12.71
C PHE A 195 -0.50 1.78 -12.20
N LEU A 196 0.40 1.49 -13.14
CA LEU A 196 1.84 1.56 -12.93
C LEU A 196 2.27 3.04 -12.77
N THR A 197 1.83 3.73 -11.71
CA THR A 197 2.40 5.03 -11.40
C THR A 197 3.85 4.81 -10.96
N TRP A 198 4.79 5.25 -11.80
CA TRP A 198 6.18 5.44 -11.41
C TRP A 198 6.19 6.45 -10.26
N THR A 199 6.26 5.97 -9.02
CA THR A 199 6.85 6.78 -7.97
C THR A 199 8.35 6.74 -8.22
N ARG A 200 8.81 7.51 -9.22
CA ARG A 200 10.18 7.99 -9.25
C ARG A 200 10.37 8.60 -7.86
N ARG A 201 11.12 7.96 -6.96
CA ARG A 201 11.88 8.78 -6.01
C ARG A 201 12.69 9.64 -6.95
N THR A 202 12.30 10.90 -7.10
CA THR A 202 13.11 11.86 -7.80
C THR A 202 14.50 11.79 -7.14
N PRO A 203 15.58 11.44 -7.86
CA PRO A 203 16.79 12.18 -7.58
C PRO A 203 16.38 13.63 -7.84
N ARG A 204 16.62 14.54 -6.89
CA ARG A 204 16.51 15.98 -7.15
C ARG A 204 17.14 16.26 -8.52
N GLN A 205 16.31 16.57 -9.50
CA GLN A 205 16.74 17.31 -10.68
C GLN A 205 15.70 18.40 -10.84
N GLY A 206 16.10 19.62 -10.50
CA GLY A 206 15.48 20.80 -11.08
C GLY A 206 15.59 20.70 -12.59
N SER A 207 14.60 21.20 -13.28
CA SER A 207 14.74 21.60 -14.68
C SER A 207 14.06 22.96 -14.81
N PRO A 208 14.53 23.78 -15.75
CA PRO A 208 13.85 23.72 -17.04
C PRO A 208 14.79 23.77 -18.26
N GLN A 209 14.19 23.40 -19.39
CA GLN A 209 14.59 23.49 -20.81
C GLN A 209 15.77 24.41 -21.19
N GLY A 210 16.58 23.96 -22.17
CA GLY A 210 17.68 24.66 -22.86
C GLY A 210 17.40 26.10 -23.32
N ASP A 211 18.40 26.94 -23.57
CA ASP A 211 19.58 26.71 -24.42
C ASP A 211 20.82 27.51 -23.96
N SER A 212 21.98 27.03 -24.40
CA SER A 212 23.31 27.70 -24.53
C SER A 212 24.09 28.17 -23.29
N ASP A 213 25.35 27.70 -23.27
CA ASP A 213 26.57 28.32 -22.75
C ASP A 213 26.88 28.41 -21.24
N SER A 214 28.11 27.92 -20.97
CA SER A 214 29.02 28.26 -19.87
C SER A 214 28.81 27.63 -18.49
N GLN A 215 29.78 26.79 -18.14
CA GLN A 215 30.06 26.27 -16.79
C GLN A 215 30.09 27.41 -15.76
N LYS A 216 29.37 27.25 -14.63
CA LYS A 216 29.73 27.81 -13.32
C LYS A 216 29.11 26.92 -12.22
N GLU A 217 29.96 26.32 -11.40
CA GLU A 217 29.56 25.63 -10.17
C GLU A 217 28.93 26.63 -9.16
N PRO A 218 27.94 26.24 -8.36
CA PRO A 218 27.38 27.11 -7.32
C PRO A 218 28.38 27.22 -6.15
N LEU A 219 28.64 28.46 -5.74
CA LEU A 219 29.53 28.81 -4.63
C LEU A 219 29.01 28.21 -3.31
N GLU A 220 29.93 27.69 -2.49
CA GLU A 220 29.68 27.01 -1.20
C GLU A 220 28.86 27.82 -0.18
N GLU A 221 28.68 29.12 -0.39
CA GLU A 221 27.95 30.02 0.51
C GLU A 221 26.43 29.76 0.55
N ASP A 222 25.81 29.35 -0.56
CA ASP A 222 24.36 29.11 -0.63
C ASP A 222 23.92 27.83 0.09
N VAL A 223 24.80 26.82 0.15
CA VAL A 223 24.54 25.57 0.88
C VAL A 223 24.61 25.81 2.39
N LEU A 224 25.58 26.62 2.83
CA LEU A 224 25.77 26.97 4.24
C LEU A 224 24.66 27.89 4.77
N GLN A 225 23.98 28.65 3.92
CA GLN A 225 22.86 29.49 4.33
C GLN A 225 21.58 28.66 4.57
N GLY A 226 21.28 27.70 3.70
CA GLY A 226 20.15 26.80 3.88
C GLY A 226 20.28 25.87 5.09
N GLU A 227 21.50 25.48 5.47
CA GLU A 227 21.74 24.71 6.71
C GLU A 227 21.57 25.55 7.98
N ARG A 228 21.92 26.84 7.94
CA ARG A 228 21.72 27.76 9.08
C ARG A 228 20.25 28.04 9.34
N GLU A 229 19.47 28.30 8.29
CA GLU A 229 18.02 28.51 8.40
C GLU A 229 17.32 27.26 8.99
N LYS A 230 17.76 26.08 8.58
CA LYS A 230 17.22 24.81 9.09
C LYS A 230 17.59 24.53 10.54
N GLN A 231 18.76 24.97 10.99
CA GLN A 231 19.17 24.90 12.40
C GLN A 231 18.42 25.93 13.27
N GLU A 232 18.12 27.10 12.72
CA GLU A 232 17.36 28.13 13.42
C GLU A 232 15.90 27.72 13.64
N GLU A 233 15.25 27.14 12.63
CA GLU A 233 13.88 26.60 12.76
C GLU A 233 13.80 25.46 13.80
N LEU A 234 14.84 24.63 13.89
CA LEU A 234 14.93 23.58 14.91
C LEU A 234 15.05 24.16 16.33
N ARG A 235 15.85 25.22 16.51
CA ARG A 235 16.01 25.90 17.80
C ARG A 235 14.73 26.60 18.26
N GLU A 236 13.97 27.18 17.34
CA GLU A 236 12.67 27.79 17.67
C GLU A 236 11.67 26.74 18.13
N ARG A 237 11.58 25.59 17.45
CA ARG A 237 10.71 24.47 17.89
C ARG A 237 11.11 23.86 19.22
N GLU A 238 12.39 23.88 19.57
CA GLU A 238 12.85 23.43 20.89
C GLU A 238 12.45 24.41 22.00
N LYS A 239 12.56 25.72 21.75
CA LYS A 239 12.10 26.75 22.69
C LYS A 239 10.60 26.69 22.93
N GLU A 240 9.80 26.51 21.88
CA GLU A 240 8.34 26.36 22.01
C GLU A 240 7.97 25.15 22.89
N LYS A 241 8.68 24.03 22.74
CA LYS A 241 8.48 22.84 23.59
C LYS A 241 8.88 23.07 25.04
N GLU A 242 9.96 23.82 25.28
CA GLU A 242 10.41 24.15 26.63
C GLU A 242 9.43 25.08 27.34
N GLU A 243 8.87 26.07 26.62
CA GLU A 243 7.81 26.94 27.13
C GLU A 243 6.52 26.17 27.43
N GLU A 244 6.11 25.26 26.55
CA GLU A 244 4.94 24.39 26.77
C GLU A 244 5.14 23.48 27.99
N GLN A 245 6.35 22.94 28.17
CA GLN A 245 6.69 22.11 29.32
C GLN A 245 6.65 22.91 30.64
N LYS A 246 7.16 24.15 30.63
CA LYS A 246 7.11 25.03 31.80
C LYS A 246 5.68 25.40 32.20
N LEU A 247 4.81 25.66 31.20
CA LEU A 247 3.38 25.93 31.45
C LEU A 247 2.68 24.72 32.08
N LEU A 248 3.04 23.51 31.67
CA LEU A 248 2.51 22.28 32.25
C LEU A 248 2.97 22.09 33.70
N GLU A 249 4.24 22.37 34.01
CA GLU A 249 4.76 22.28 35.38
C GLU A 249 4.05 23.28 36.32
N GLU A 250 3.89 24.53 35.91
CA GLU A 250 3.18 25.55 36.70
C GLU A 250 1.71 25.13 36.97
N ARG A 251 1.07 24.52 35.99
CA ARG A 251 -0.31 24.03 36.11
C ARG A 251 -0.43 22.82 37.03
N VAL A 252 0.58 21.95 37.05
CA VAL A 252 0.67 20.82 38.00
C VAL A 252 0.91 21.32 39.42
N GLU A 253 1.78 22.32 39.60
CA GLU A 253 2.05 22.91 40.90
C GLU A 253 0.84 23.67 41.47
N GLY A 254 0.12 24.40 40.62
CA GLY A 254 -1.16 25.02 41.01
C GLY A 254 -2.22 24.02 41.44
N LEU A 255 -2.31 22.85 40.78
CA LEU A 255 -3.23 21.78 41.20
C LEU A 255 -2.81 21.13 42.52
N ARG A 256 -1.50 21.06 42.80
CA ARG A 256 -0.97 20.51 44.05
C ARG A 256 -1.34 21.39 45.25
N LEU A 257 -1.22 22.71 45.12
CA LEU A 257 -1.65 23.65 46.17
C LEU A 257 -3.14 23.56 46.46
N VAL A 258 -3.98 23.40 45.43
CA VAL A 258 -5.43 23.22 45.61
C VAL A 258 -5.76 21.92 46.35
N LEU A 259 -4.99 20.85 46.14
CA LEU A 259 -5.16 19.60 46.87
C LEU A 259 -4.73 19.71 48.33
N ASP A 260 -3.62 20.41 48.61
CA ASP A 260 -3.14 20.66 49.98
C ASP A 260 -4.13 21.54 50.79
N ASP A 261 -4.85 22.46 50.13
CA ASP A 261 -5.92 23.26 50.77
C ASP A 261 -7.21 22.47 51.06
N VAL A 262 -7.46 21.39 50.30
CA VAL A 262 -8.60 20.49 50.55
C VAL A 262 -8.29 19.55 51.73
N GLU A 263 -7.07 19.01 51.82
CA GLU A 263 -6.68 18.13 52.92
C GLU A 263 -6.61 18.87 54.27
N ASN A 264 -6.33 20.19 54.29
CA ASN A 264 -6.30 20.98 55.53
C ASN A 264 -7.69 21.48 56.00
N ASN A 265 -8.75 21.36 55.19
CA ASN A 265 -10.09 21.79 55.56
C ASN A 265 -10.97 20.68 56.17
N ASP A 266 -10.53 19.42 56.11
CA ASP A 266 -11.25 18.28 56.70
C ASP A 266 -11.07 18.17 58.24
N ASP A 267 -10.20 19.00 58.84
CA ASP A 267 -9.96 19.02 60.30
C ASP A 267 -10.86 20.00 61.10
N VAL A 268 -11.85 20.66 60.46
CA VAL A 268 -12.70 21.67 61.12
C VAL A 268 -14.15 21.20 61.39
N GLU A 269 -14.56 20.02 60.93
CA GLU A 269 -15.93 19.50 61.13
C GLU A 269 -16.09 18.45 62.27
N GLU A 270 -15.17 18.40 63.25
CA GLU A 270 -15.37 17.65 64.50
C GLU A 270 -15.13 18.52 65.76
N ARG A 271 -16.05 19.46 66.04
CA ARG A 271 -16.30 19.99 67.40
C ARG A 271 -17.74 20.43 67.61
#